data_AF-G3XEV1-F1
#
_entry.id   AF-G3XEV1-F1
#
_cell.length_a   1.000
_cell.length_b   1.000
_cell.length_c   1.000
_cell.angle_alpha   90.00
_cell.angle_beta   90.00
_cell.angle_gamma   90.00
#
_symmetry.space_group_name_H-M   'P 1'
#
loop_
_entity.id
_entity.type
_entity.pdbx_description
1 polymer ?
#
loop_
_entity_poly.entity_id
_entity_poly.type
_entity_poly.pdbx_seq_one_letter_code
_entity_poly.pdbx_strand_id
1 'polypeptide(L)'
;SFFIRDIIKPDAPQCQYISANGTVTWTYPRTWSTPKSYFPLTFRVKVESTKKYKSKVYDADEQSIQIPKTGPKDKISVQARDRYYNSSWSE
;
A
#
# COMPACT_ATOMS: atom_id res chain seq x y z
N SER A 1 10.01 4.45 -28.44
CA SER A 1 10.87 4.34 -27.26
C SER A 1 10.03 4.18 -26.02
N PHE A 2 10.45 3.34 -25.07
CA PHE A 2 9.86 3.27 -23.73
C PHE A 2 10.93 3.62 -22.70
N PHE A 3 10.54 4.17 -21.55
CA PHE A 3 11.42 4.37 -20.42
C PHE A 3 11.07 3.36 -19.33
N ILE A 4 12.08 2.87 -18.61
CA ILE A 4 11.88 1.90 -17.51
C ILE A 4 10.88 2.48 -16.48
N ARG A 5 10.98 3.77 -16.17
CA ARG A 5 10.08 4.50 -15.25
C ARG A 5 8.59 4.40 -15.60
N ASP A 6 8.24 4.21 -16.87
CA ASP A 6 6.84 4.10 -17.32
C ASP A 6 6.28 2.68 -17.16
N ILE A 7 7.16 1.68 -17.03
CA ILE A 7 6.80 0.26 -16.87
C ILE A 7 7.13 -0.30 -15.48
N ILE A 8 7.56 0.56 -14.54
CA ILE A 8 7.78 0.13 -13.17
C ILE A 8 6.43 -0.25 -12.53
N LYS A 9 6.39 -1.47 -11.98
CA LYS A 9 5.33 -1.93 -11.09
C LYS A 9 6.02 -2.49 -9.86
N PRO A 10 5.93 -1.83 -8.69
CA PRO A 10 6.47 -2.40 -7.46
C PRO A 10 5.73 -3.69 -7.11
N ASP A 11 6.43 -4.55 -6.39
CA ASP A 11 5.84 -5.76 -5.86
C ASP A 11 4.89 -5.45 -4.69
N ALA A 12 4.07 -6.43 -4.30
CA ALA A 12 3.10 -6.24 -3.23
C ALA A 12 3.84 -6.03 -1.89
N PRO A 13 3.55 -4.95 -1.15
CA PRO A 13 4.16 -4.74 0.14
C PRO A 13 3.65 -5.81 1.13
N GLN A 14 4.52 -6.27 2.02
CA GLN A 14 4.13 -7.25 3.02
C GLN A 14 3.31 -6.55 4.11
N CYS A 15 1.98 -6.65 4.02
CA CYS A 15 1.06 -6.01 4.96
C CYS A 15 0.82 -6.85 6.21
N GLN A 16 0.74 -6.19 7.36
CA GLN A 16 0.44 -6.78 8.65
C GLN A 16 -0.63 -5.93 9.36
N TYR A 17 -1.76 -6.55 9.68
CA TYR A 17 -2.84 -5.88 10.38
C TYR A 17 -2.75 -6.13 11.89
N ILE A 18 -2.62 -5.07 12.66
CA ILE A 18 -2.59 -5.10 14.12
C ILE A 18 -3.98 -4.74 14.63
N SER A 19 -4.82 -5.77 14.82
CA SER A 19 -6.20 -5.62 15.27
C SER A 19 -6.35 -4.94 16.65
N ALA A 20 -5.31 -4.97 17.49
CA ALA A 20 -5.34 -4.37 18.82
C ALA A 20 -5.58 -2.84 18.76
N ASN A 21 -4.92 -2.16 17.82
CA ASN A 21 -4.94 -0.70 17.70
C ASN A 21 -5.61 -0.21 16.41
N GLY A 22 -6.03 -1.12 15.52
CA GLY A 22 -6.48 -0.76 14.18
C GLY A 22 -5.35 -0.23 13.29
N THR A 23 -4.10 -0.54 13.63
CA THR A 23 -2.94 -0.10 12.85
C THR A 23 -2.65 -1.13 11.76
N VAL A 24 -2.56 -0.69 10.51
CA VAL A 24 -1.99 -1.50 9.43
C VAL A 24 -0.56 -1.05 9.26
N THR A 25 0.37 -1.99 9.33
CA THR A 25 1.79 -1.75 9.03
C THR A 25 2.17 -2.53 7.80
N TRP A 26 3.13 -2.06 7.02
CA TRP A 26 3.66 -2.79 5.88
C TRP A 26 5.13 -2.52 5.68
N THR A 27 5.81 -3.49 5.07
CA THR A 27 7.23 -3.36 4.73
C THR A 27 7.44 -3.19 3.24
N TYR A 28 8.50 -2.45 2.90
CA TYR A 28 8.92 -2.32 1.51
C TYR A 28 9.19 -3.71 0.92
N PRO A 29 8.74 -3.98 -0.30
CA PRO A 29 9.04 -5.22 -0.96
C PRO A 29 10.55 -5.37 -1.15
N ARG A 30 11.09 -6.58 -0.88
CA ARG A 30 12.53 -6.85 -0.97
C ARG A 30 13.09 -6.67 -2.39
N THR A 31 12.23 -6.80 -3.39
CA THR A 31 12.55 -6.63 -4.81
C THR A 31 12.64 -5.16 -5.23
N TRP A 32 12.28 -4.21 -4.37
CA TRP A 32 12.35 -2.80 -4.68
C TRP A 32 13.77 -2.25 -4.62
N SER A 33 14.05 -1.26 -5.48
CA SER A 33 15.36 -0.63 -5.57
C SER A 33 15.75 0.06 -4.26
N THR A 34 16.98 -0.19 -3.82
CA THR A 34 17.59 0.49 -2.67
C THR A 34 18.60 1.53 -3.16
N PRO A 35 18.81 2.65 -2.44
CA PRO A 35 18.24 2.97 -1.13
C PRO A 35 16.83 3.57 -1.22
N LYS A 36 16.00 3.28 -0.21
CA LYS A 36 14.64 3.82 -0.04
C LYS A 36 14.58 5.36 0.04
N SER A 37 15.69 6.02 0.37
CA SER A 37 15.82 7.47 0.32
C SER A 37 15.80 8.04 -1.10
N TYR A 38 16.23 7.24 -2.09
CA TYR A 38 16.25 7.63 -3.50
C TYR A 38 15.04 7.10 -4.28
N PHE A 39 14.56 5.91 -3.92
CA PHE A 39 13.36 5.29 -4.51
C PHE A 39 12.23 5.19 -3.48
N PRO A 40 11.58 6.30 -3.10
CA PRO A 40 10.45 6.25 -2.18
C PRO A 40 9.22 5.66 -2.87
N LEU A 41 8.60 4.70 -2.20
CA LEU A 41 7.27 4.22 -2.54
C LEU A 41 6.23 5.01 -1.75
N THR A 42 5.11 5.27 -2.41
CA THR A 42 3.86 5.67 -1.76
C THR A 42 2.96 4.43 -1.65
N PHE A 43 2.16 4.37 -0.60
CA PHE A 43 1.31 3.24 -0.30
C PHE A 43 -0.14 3.65 -0.20
N ARG A 44 -1.02 2.71 -0.54
CA ARG A 44 -2.46 2.92 -0.51
C ARG A 44 -3.14 1.74 0.14
N VAL A 45 -3.79 1.98 1.26
CA VAL A 45 -4.57 1.00 2.00
C VAL A 45 -6.02 1.11 1.56
N LYS A 46 -6.51 0.09 0.87
CA LYS A 46 -7.92 -0.07 0.54
C LYS A 46 -8.56 -1.00 1.56
N VAL A 47 -9.58 -0.48 2.24
CA VAL A 47 -10.43 -1.22 3.17
C VAL A 47 -11.79 -1.38 2.52
N GLU A 48 -12.13 -2.60 2.14
CA GLU A 48 -13.41 -2.94 1.54
C GLU A 48 -14.32 -3.61 2.56
N SER A 49 -15.34 -2.88 3.02
CA SER A 49 -16.30 -3.42 3.98
C SER A 49 -17.46 -4.10 3.27
N THR A 50 -17.54 -5.43 3.38
CA THR A 50 -18.62 -6.25 2.80
C THR A 50 -19.99 -5.90 3.37
N LYS A 51 -20.05 -5.40 4.61
CA LYS A 51 -21.31 -5.03 5.29
C LYS A 51 -21.96 -3.74 4.77
N LYS A 52 -21.19 -2.83 4.17
CA LYS A 52 -21.68 -1.50 3.77
C LYS A 52 -21.51 -1.20 2.28
N TYR A 53 -20.95 -2.12 1.48
CA TYR A 53 -20.56 -1.87 0.08
C TYR A 53 -19.78 -0.55 -0.07
N LYS A 54 -18.97 -0.21 0.94
CA LYS A 54 -18.15 1.00 0.96
C LYS A 54 -16.69 0.59 1.00
N SER A 55 -15.95 0.98 -0.03
CA SER A 55 -14.49 0.94 -0.01
C SER A 55 -13.96 2.27 0.53
N LYS A 56 -13.19 2.22 1.61
CA LYS A 56 -12.38 3.35 2.06
C LYS A 56 -10.97 3.17 1.55
N VAL A 57 -10.37 4.28 1.13
CA VAL A 57 -9.01 4.33 0.68
C VAL A 57 -8.27 5.28 1.60
N TYR A 58 -7.08 4.88 2.01
CA TYR A 58 -6.16 5.73 2.75
C TYR A 58 -4.80 5.70 2.06
N ASP A 59 -4.31 6.87 1.67
CA ASP A 59 -2.96 7.02 1.13
C ASP A 59 -1.98 7.29 2.29
N ALA A 60 -0.83 6.64 2.24
CA ALA A 60 0.21 6.73 3.26
C ALA A 60 1.58 6.64 2.61
N ASP A 61 2.44 7.61 2.88
CA ASP A 61 3.85 7.57 2.47
C ASP A 61 4.73 6.82 3.49
N GLU A 62 4.19 6.60 4.70
CA GLU A 62 4.86 5.87 5.78
C GLU A 62 4.53 4.37 5.75
N GLN A 63 5.33 3.57 6.46
CA GLN A 63 5.17 2.12 6.57
C GLN A 63 4.07 1.68 7.55
N SER A 64 3.23 2.62 7.98
CA SER A 64 2.16 2.40 8.94
C SER A 64 1.05 3.44 8.76
N ILE A 65 -0.19 3.02 8.99
CA ILE A 65 -1.32 3.92 9.11
C ILE A 65 -2.33 3.36 10.12
N GLN A 66 -3.01 4.25 10.83
CA GLN A 66 -4.13 3.89 11.68
C GLN A 66 -5.42 3.95 10.87
N ILE A 67 -6.09 2.80 10.73
CA ILE A 67 -7.42 2.73 10.15
C ILE A 67 -8.46 2.53 11.25
N PRO A 68 -9.66 3.12 11.11
CA PRO A 68 -10.75 2.86 12.05
C PRO A 68 -11.08 1.37 12.10
N LYS A 69 -11.43 0.88 13.30
CA LYS A 69 -11.74 -0.53 13.58
C LYS A 69 -12.60 -1.13 12.46
N THR A 70 -11.94 -1.96 11.69
CA THR A 70 -12.45 -2.62 10.50
C THR A 70 -13.05 -3.95 10.94
N GLY A 71 -14.21 -4.32 10.40
CA GLY A 71 -14.93 -5.51 10.82
C GLY A 71 -14.14 -6.79 10.48
N PRO A 72 -14.40 -7.92 11.17
CA PRO A 72 -13.70 -9.19 10.92
C PRO A 72 -13.90 -9.78 9.50
N LYS A 73 -14.81 -9.20 8.69
CA LYS A 73 -15.10 -9.61 7.30
C LYS A 73 -14.71 -8.55 6.26
N ASP A 74 -13.96 -7.53 6.67
CA ASP A 74 -13.53 -6.47 5.78
C ASP A 74 -12.18 -6.83 5.17
N LYS A 75 -12.04 -6.61 3.87
CA LYS A 75 -10.82 -6.94 3.12
C LYS A 75 -9.89 -5.74 3.15
N ILE A 76 -8.69 -5.92 3.69
CA ILE A 76 -7.64 -4.91 3.68
C ILE A 76 -6.62 -5.29 2.61
N SER A 77 -6.38 -4.37 1.67
CA SER A 77 -5.37 -4.52 0.63
C SER A 77 -4.43 -3.32 0.68
N VAL A 78 -3.12 -3.57 0.62
CA VAL A 78 -2.11 -2.52 0.61
C VAL A 78 -1.42 -2.56 -0.75
N GLN A 79 -1.48 -1.46 -1.47
CA GLN A 79 -0.81 -1.30 -2.75
C GLN A 79 0.38 -0.38 -2.59
N ALA A 80 1.46 -0.65 -3.32
CA ALA A 80 2.61 0.24 -3.43
C ALA A 80 2.66 0.87 -4.82
N ARG A 81 3.25 2.06 -4.91
CA ARG A 81 3.55 2.74 -6.18
C ARG A 81 4.78 3.62 -6.02
N ASP A 82 5.51 3.87 -7.10
CA ASP A 82 6.54 4.91 -7.08
C ASP A 82 5.94 6.29 -6.76
N ARG A 83 6.59 7.04 -5.88
CA ARG A 83 6.12 8.36 -5.43
C ARG A 83 6.32 9.45 -6.48
N TYR A 84 7.42 9.40 -7.23
CA TYR A 84 7.80 10.47 -8.15
C TYR A 84 7.30 10.23 -9.57
N TYR A 85 6.98 8.98 -9.91
CA TYR A 85 6.47 8.60 -11.20
C TYR A 85 5.04 8.08 -11.14
N ASN A 86 4.25 8.40 -12.17
CA ASN A 86 2.91 7.84 -12.39
C ASN A 86 2.97 6.40 -12.88
N SER A 87 3.68 5.55 -12.13
CA SER A 87 3.81 4.13 -12.39
C SER A 87 2.52 3.38 -12.03
N SER A 88 2.43 2.10 -12.40
CA SER A 88 1.29 1.26 -12.01
C SER A 88 1.35 0.92 -10.51
N TRP A 89 0.18 0.75 -9.89
CA TRP A 89 0.07 0.24 -8.53
C TRP A 89 0.42 -1.26 -8.47
N SER A 90 0.99 -1.71 -7.34
CA SER A 90 1.17 -3.13 -7.06
C SER A 90 -0.18 -3.85 -6.93
N GLU A 91 -0.16 -5.17 -7.11
CA GLU A 91 -1.31 -6.04 -6.79
C GLU A 91 -1.49 -6.24 -5.29
#